data_AF-A0A2E4EA88-F1
#
_entry.id   AF-A0A2E4EA88-F1
#
_cell.length_a   1.000
_cell.length_b   1.000
_cell.length_c   1.000
_cell.angle_alpha   90.00
_cell.angle_beta   90.00
_cell.angle_gamma   90.00
#
_symmetry.space_group_name_H-M   'P 1'
#
loop_
_entity.id
_entity.type
_entity.pdbx_description
1 polymer ?
#
loop_
_entity_poly.entity_id
_entity_poly.type
_entity_poly.pdbx_seq_one_letter_code
_entity_poly.pdbx_strand_id
1 'polypeptide(L)'
;MSRFIRGDVMSVLEHALNVDEEAVAESEGWGLFESEDDFQLQKIDEMDTFKTDEQAHVFVKSRVDEGSALHIKVKTFLETHSKHEHDIVFGDA
;
A
#
# COMPACT_ATOMS: atom_id res chain seq x y z
N MET A 1 7.42 13.65 -21.38
CA MET A 1 7.74 12.22 -21.53
C MET A 1 8.82 11.88 -20.49
N SER A 2 8.41 11.53 -19.27
CA SER A 2 9.36 11.17 -18.22
C SER A 2 9.71 9.70 -18.40
N ARG A 3 10.99 9.42 -18.68
CA ARG A 3 11.52 8.05 -18.67
C ARG A 3 11.68 7.65 -17.20
N PHE A 4 10.75 6.87 -16.67
CA PHE A 4 11.04 6.08 -15.48
C PHE A 4 12.00 4.96 -15.89
N ILE A 5 13.21 5.01 -15.33
CA ILE A 5 14.21 3.97 -15.51
C ILE A 5 13.75 2.81 -14.63
N ARG A 6 13.45 1.66 -15.26
CA ARG A 6 12.97 0.41 -14.64
C ARG A 6 13.81 -0.14 -13.47
N GLY A 7 14.94 0.49 -13.15
CA GLY A 7 15.82 0.15 -12.02
C GLY A 7 15.58 0.97 -10.75
N ASP A 8 14.77 2.04 -10.78
CA ASP A 8 14.48 2.89 -9.61
C ASP A 8 13.30 2.36 -8.77
N VAL A 9 12.35 1.65 -9.40
CA VAL A 9 11.07 1.25 -8.79
C VAL A 9 11.25 0.24 -7.64
N MET A 10 12.08 -0.79 -7.86
CA MET A 10 12.45 -1.78 -6.83
C MET A 10 13.04 -1.14 -5.58
N SER A 11 13.79 -0.02 -5.73
CA SER A 11 14.34 0.68 -4.57
C SER A 11 13.27 1.45 -3.80
N VAL A 12 12.20 1.90 -4.45
CA VAL A 12 11.18 2.75 -3.82
C VAL A 12 10.26 1.92 -2.93
N LEU A 13 9.90 0.69 -3.33
CA LEU A 13 9.10 -0.20 -2.47
C LEU A 13 9.85 -0.64 -1.21
N GLU A 14 11.14 -0.98 -1.35
CA GLU A 14 12.01 -1.36 -0.21
C GLU A 14 12.19 -0.23 0.82
N HIS A 15 11.88 1.02 0.45
CA HIS A 15 11.89 2.16 1.37
C HIS A 15 10.49 2.58 1.83
N ALA A 16 9.43 1.98 1.28
CA ALA A 16 8.05 2.28 1.64
C ALA A 16 7.77 1.85 3.08
N LEU A 17 8.17 0.63 3.43
CA LEU A 17 8.04 0.04 4.77
C LEU A 17 9.41 -0.46 5.22
N ASN A 18 9.72 -0.34 6.52
CA ASN A 18 10.85 -1.06 7.11
C ASN A 18 10.42 -2.47 7.53
N VAL A 19 11.39 -3.33 7.89
CA VAL A 19 11.14 -4.73 8.25
C VAL A 19 10.09 -4.91 9.36
N ASP A 20 10.08 -4.03 10.37
CA ASP A 20 9.09 -4.11 11.46
C ASP A 20 7.69 -3.71 10.96
N GLU A 21 7.61 -2.70 10.08
CA GLU A 21 6.36 -2.24 9.46
C GLU A 21 5.79 -3.25 8.47
N GLU A 22 6.65 -3.93 7.70
CA GLU A 22 6.26 -5.04 6.82
C GLU A 22 5.69 -6.21 7.62
N ALA A 23 6.35 -6.59 8.73
CA ALA A 23 5.86 -7.64 9.61
C ALA A 23 4.50 -7.28 10.23
N VAL A 24 4.26 -6.00 10.56
CA VAL A 24 2.96 -5.53 11.02
C VAL A 24 1.92 -5.64 9.91
N ALA A 25 2.20 -5.14 8.71
CA ALA A 25 1.28 -5.23 7.57
C ALA A 25 0.92 -6.69 7.25
N GLU A 26 1.92 -7.58 7.25
CA GLU A 26 1.74 -9.03 7.08
C GLU A 26 0.82 -9.60 8.18
N SER A 27 1.09 -9.29 9.44
CA SER A 27 0.25 -9.75 10.57
C SER A 27 -1.19 -9.22 10.51
N GLU A 28 -1.41 -8.06 9.88
CA GLU A 28 -2.72 -7.47 9.63
C GLU A 28 -3.36 -7.99 8.33
N GLY A 29 -2.61 -8.72 7.51
CA GLY A 29 -3.10 -9.41 6.31
C GLY A 29 -3.11 -8.58 5.03
N TRP A 30 -2.36 -7.48 4.95
CA TRP A 30 -2.26 -6.62 3.77
C TRP A 30 -0.81 -6.28 3.42
N GLY A 31 -0.55 -5.90 2.17
CA GLY A 31 0.79 -5.55 1.72
C GLY A 31 0.80 -4.53 0.58
N LEU A 32 1.97 -3.96 0.32
CA LEU A 32 2.24 -3.14 -0.86
C LEU A 32 2.98 -3.97 -1.90
N PHE A 33 2.49 -3.94 -3.13
CA PHE A 33 3.02 -4.73 -4.24
C PHE A 33 3.33 -3.85 -5.45
N GLU A 34 4.35 -4.22 -6.21
CA GLU A 34 4.63 -3.62 -7.51
C GLU A 34 3.70 -4.19 -8.59
N SER A 35 3.22 -3.31 -9.45
CA SER A 35 2.55 -3.60 -10.73
C SER A 35 3.39 -3.03 -11.89
N GLU A 36 2.99 -3.28 -13.14
CA GLU A 36 3.83 -2.94 -14.32
C GLU A 36 4.31 -1.48 -14.36
N ASP A 37 3.50 -0.53 -13.88
CA ASP A 37 3.81 0.89 -13.88
C ASP A 37 3.48 1.60 -12.54
N ASP A 38 3.04 0.85 -11.52
CA ASP A 38 2.49 1.46 -10.31
C ASP A 38 2.63 0.59 -9.04
N PHE A 39 2.23 1.12 -7.89
CA PHE A 39 2.15 0.36 -6.63
C PHE A 39 0.70 0.10 -6.22
N GLN A 40 0.43 -1.08 -5.67
CA GLN A 40 -0.91 -1.49 -5.27
C GLN A 40 -0.95 -1.92 -3.81
N LEU A 41 -2.07 -1.65 -3.15
CA LEU A 41 -2.36 -2.21 -1.83
C LEU A 41 -3.26 -3.42 -2.02
N GLN A 42 -2.83 -4.59 -1.58
CA GLN A 42 -3.59 -5.82 -1.76
C GLN A 42 -3.66 -6.59 -0.45
N LYS A 43 -4.62 -7.50 -0.35
CA LYS A 43 -4.62 -8.50 0.72
C LYS A 43 -3.44 -9.46 0.50
N ILE A 44 -2.93 -10.02 1.58
CA ILE A 44 -1.99 -11.14 1.52
C ILE A 44 -2.79 -12.43 1.56
N ASP A 45 -2.77 -13.17 0.45
CA ASP A 45 -3.57 -14.39 0.27
C ASP A 45 -3.26 -15.46 1.33
N GLU A 46 -2.00 -15.56 1.74
CA GLU A 46 -1.50 -16.55 2.69
C GLU A 46 -2.05 -16.35 4.11
N MET A 47 -2.49 -15.13 4.45
CA MET A 47 -2.90 -14.78 5.82
C MET A 47 -4.38 -15.04 6.10
N ASP A 48 -5.20 -15.32 5.07
CA ASP A 48 -6.65 -15.56 5.14
C ASP A 48 -7.43 -14.55 6.03
N THR A 49 -6.89 -13.33 6.19
CA THR A 49 -7.46 -12.30 7.07
C THR A 49 -8.56 -11.52 6.36
N PHE A 50 -8.36 -11.22 5.08
CA PHE A 50 -9.33 -10.55 4.22
C PHE A 50 -9.75 -11.46 3.07
N LYS A 51 -11.04 -11.42 2.72
CA LYS A 51 -11.59 -12.20 1.60
C LYS A 51 -11.33 -11.54 0.25
N THR A 52 -11.26 -10.21 0.22
CA THR A 52 -11.07 -9.41 -1.00
C THR A 52 -10.15 -8.22 -0.71
N ASP A 53 -9.57 -7.66 -1.76
CA ASP A 53 -8.68 -6.50 -1.63
C ASP A 53 -9.43 -5.28 -1.09
N GLU A 54 -10.71 -5.11 -1.45
CA GLU A 54 -11.52 -4.03 -0.93
C GLU A 54 -11.67 -4.08 0.59
N GLN A 55 -11.64 -5.27 1.20
CA GLN A 55 -11.67 -5.39 2.66
C GLN A 55 -10.36 -4.92 3.29
N ALA A 56 -9.22 -5.22 2.67
CA ALA A 56 -7.92 -4.71 3.09
C ALA A 56 -7.88 -3.18 2.93
N HIS A 57 -8.38 -2.65 1.82
CA HIS A 57 -8.48 -1.21 1.56
C HIS A 57 -9.29 -0.48 2.64
N VAL A 58 -10.48 -1.00 2.97
CA VAL A 58 -11.34 -0.42 4.01
C VAL A 58 -10.66 -0.45 5.38
N PHE A 59 -9.98 -1.55 5.72
CA PHE A 59 -9.23 -1.66 6.97
C PHE A 59 -8.13 -0.60 7.03
N VAL A 60 -7.28 -0.52 6.01
CA VAL A 60 -6.17 0.44 5.96
C VAL A 60 -6.69 1.88 6.02
N LYS A 61 -7.76 2.20 5.28
CA LYS A 61 -8.43 3.51 5.36
C LYS A 61 -8.91 3.83 6.78
N SER A 62 -9.58 2.90 7.46
CA SER A 62 -10.02 3.13 8.84
C SER A 62 -8.86 3.36 9.80
N ARG A 63 -7.73 2.69 9.61
CA ARG A 63 -6.53 2.90 10.44
C ARG A 63 -5.88 4.25 10.20
N VAL A 64 -5.94 4.77 8.97
CA VAL A 64 -5.56 6.17 8.68
C VAL A 64 -6.48 7.13 9.44
N ASP A 65 -7.78 6.91 9.39
CA ASP A 65 -8.77 7.77 10.06
C ASP A 65 -8.61 7.74 11.60
N GLU A 66 -8.15 6.62 12.15
CA GLU A 66 -7.78 6.45 13.57
C GLU A 66 -6.43 7.10 13.94
N GLY A 67 -5.65 7.57 12.95
CA GLY A 67 -4.36 8.22 13.17
C GLY A 67 -3.16 7.27 13.25
N SER A 68 -3.27 6.04 12.73
CA SER A 68 -2.16 5.09 12.73
C SER A 68 -1.00 5.57 11.85
N ALA A 69 0.18 5.74 12.47
CA ALA A 69 1.36 6.27 11.79
C ALA A 69 1.80 5.44 10.58
N LEU A 70 1.79 4.10 10.72
CA LEU A 70 2.10 3.16 9.63
C LEU A 70 1.16 3.37 8.43
N HIS A 71 -0.14 3.42 8.69
CA HIS A 71 -1.14 3.51 7.64
C HIS A 71 -1.15 4.89 6.98
N ILE A 72 -0.88 5.96 7.74
CA ILE A 72 -0.67 7.32 7.19
C ILE A 72 0.55 7.34 6.27
N LYS A 73 1.65 6.66 6.66
CA LYS A 73 2.84 6.52 5.83
C LYS A 73 2.50 5.84 4.49
N VAL A 74 1.73 4.75 4.53
CA VAL A 74 1.27 4.03 3.33
C VAL A 74 0.40 4.91 2.44
N LYS A 75 -0.56 5.65 3.02
CA LYS A 75 -1.36 6.62 2.27
C LYS A 75 -0.48 7.65 1.55
N THR A 76 0.50 8.22 2.26
CA THR A 76 1.42 9.22 1.70
C THR A 76 2.30 8.64 0.58
N PHE A 77 2.76 7.41 0.77
CA PHE A 77 3.51 6.67 -0.24
C PHE A 77 2.68 6.49 -1.52
N LEU A 78 1.45 5.98 -1.40
CA LEU A 78 0.56 5.81 -2.54
C LEU A 78 0.21 7.17 -3.17
N GLU A 79 -0.07 8.22 -2.40
CA GLU A 79 -0.33 9.56 -2.95
C GLU A 79 0.83 10.06 -3.84
N THR A 80 2.06 9.74 -3.46
CA THR A 80 3.28 10.20 -4.16
C THR A 80 3.63 9.33 -5.36
N HIS A 81 3.50 8.02 -5.21
CA HIS A 81 4.06 7.04 -6.15
C HIS A 81 3.00 6.28 -6.95
N SER A 82 1.76 6.24 -6.46
CA SER A 82 0.63 5.54 -7.06
C SER A 82 -0.67 6.30 -6.88
N LYS A 83 -0.79 7.43 -7.59
CA LYS A 83 -1.97 8.28 -7.46
C LYS A 83 -3.27 7.53 -7.81
N HIS A 84 -3.19 6.60 -8.76
CA HIS A 84 -4.35 5.82 -9.14
C HIS A 84 -4.83 4.92 -8.01
N GLU A 85 -3.93 4.14 -7.39
CA GLU A 85 -4.26 3.30 -6.25
C GLU A 85 -4.68 4.14 -5.04
N HIS A 86 -3.99 5.25 -4.77
CA HIS A 86 -4.36 6.17 -3.71
C HIS A 86 -5.82 6.62 -3.85
N ASP A 87 -6.23 7.02 -5.05
CA ASP A 87 -7.59 7.50 -5.29
C ASP A 87 -8.62 6.35 -5.20
N ILE A 88 -8.25 5.11 -5.52
CA ILE A 88 -9.08 3.91 -5.29
C ILE A 88 -9.28 3.66 -3.79
N VAL A 89 -8.20 3.66 -3.01
CA VAL A 89 -8.22 3.26 -1.59
C VAL A 89 -8.74 4.40 -0.70
N PHE A 90 -8.31 5.63 -0.94
CA PHE A 90 -8.54 6.79 -0.05
C PHE A 90 -9.39 7.90 -0.68
N GLY A 91 -9.73 7.81 -1.97
CA GLY A 91 -10.63 8.76 -2.60
C GLY A 91 -12.03 8.74 -1.97
N ASP A 92 -12.74 9.85 -2.14
CA ASP A 92 -14.17 9.92 -1.88
C ASP A 92 -14.90 9.43 -3.13
N ALA A 93 -15.74 8.40 -2.96
CA ALA A 93 -16.63 7.90 -4.01
C ALA A 93 -17.84 8.82 -4.23
#